data_AF-A0A7V0UAV7-F1
#
_entry.id   AF-A0A7V0UAV7-F1
#
_cell.length_a   1.000
_cell.length_b   1.000
_cell.length_c   1.000
_cell.angle_alpha   90.00
_cell.angle_beta   90.00
_cell.angle_gamma   90.00
#
_symmetry.space_group_name_H-M   'P 1'
#
loop_
_entity.id
_entity.type
_entity.pdbx_description
1 polymer ?
#
loop_
_entity_poly.entity_id
_entity_poly.type
_entity_poly.pdbx_seq_one_letter_code
_entity_poly.pdbx_strand_id
1 'polypeptide(L)'
;MHFFSGKWFFFLMFIVIFVSLSQTSVANEMQNTFIEDKKDCFTSSEKEAIENEIKKLPENYRIIVIPSIHGDLDEIGRAIFTQRKLSQDTILILIVTENKKIMAFTGEVLANKGLNSSFFQREIELYFVPSVKEKGLSEATIELVKGISKDIPQFLVKDKNSPKIPDVPENVDASDNEKG
;
A
#
# COMPACT_ATOMS: atom_id res chain seq x y z
N MET A 1 -17.77 70.22 3.32
CA MET A 1 -17.86 68.93 2.62
C MET A 1 -16.68 68.09 3.07
N HIS A 2 -16.92 67.14 3.99
CA HIS A 2 -15.88 66.36 4.62
C HIS A 2 -15.40 65.25 3.67
N PHE A 3 -14.12 65.32 3.32
CA PHE A 3 -13.31 64.20 2.87
C PHE A 3 -13.21 63.17 4.01
N PHE A 4 -13.37 61.88 3.68
CA PHE A 4 -12.73 60.68 4.27
C PHE A 4 -13.70 59.48 4.26
N SER A 5 -13.58 58.61 3.25
CA SER A 5 -14.05 57.21 3.37
C SER A 5 -13.38 56.30 2.32
N GLY A 6 -12.06 56.44 2.14
CA GLY A 6 -11.30 55.65 1.15
C GLY A 6 -10.18 54.81 1.76
N LYS A 7 -10.25 54.48 3.05
CA LYS A 7 -9.13 53.85 3.79
C LYS A 7 -9.52 52.67 4.68
N TRP A 8 -10.68 52.07 4.44
CA TRP A 8 -11.15 50.90 5.18
C TRP A 8 -11.38 49.65 4.30
N PHE A 9 -11.14 49.75 2.99
CA PHE A 9 -11.36 48.61 2.08
C PHE A 9 -10.11 47.76 1.83
N PHE A 10 -8.91 48.27 2.14
CA PHE A 10 -7.66 47.55 1.92
C PHE A 10 -7.19 46.69 3.09
N PHE A 11 -7.76 46.84 4.29
CA PHE A 11 -7.38 46.04 5.46
C PHE A 11 -8.12 44.70 5.55
N LEU A 12 -9.23 44.52 4.83
CA LEU A 12 -10.03 43.29 4.87
C LEU A 12 -9.58 42.25 3.82
N MET A 13 -8.75 42.67 2.85
CA MET A 13 -8.24 41.82 1.77
C MET A 13 -6.79 41.34 2.02
N PHE A 14 -6.35 41.29 3.28
CA PHE A 14 -5.08 40.65 3.66
C PHE A 14 -5.24 39.56 4.72
N ILE A 15 -6.40 39.48 5.38
CA ILE A 15 -6.68 38.48 6.42
C ILE A 15 -7.29 37.19 5.82
N VAL A 16 -7.87 37.25 4.62
CA VAL A 16 -8.49 36.08 3.97
C VAL A 16 -7.46 35.16 3.29
N ILE A 17 -6.25 35.65 2.99
CA ILE A 17 -5.20 34.85 2.31
C ILE A 17 -4.31 34.10 3.32
N PHE A 18 -4.22 34.55 4.57
CA PHE A 18 -3.35 33.92 5.58
C PHE A 18 -3.97 32.74 6.34
N VAL A 19 -5.28 32.52 6.22
CA VAL A 19 -5.98 31.39 6.86
C VAL A 19 -6.02 30.13 5.98
N SER A 20 -5.53 30.21 4.74
CA SER A 20 -5.51 29.07 3.81
C SER A 20 -4.19 28.27 3.81
N LEU A 21 -3.22 28.59 4.68
CA LEU A 21 -1.89 27.98 4.65
C LEU A 21 -1.53 27.07 5.84
N SER A 22 -2.44 26.81 6.78
CA SER A 22 -2.13 26.02 7.98
C SER A 22 -2.99 24.77 8.19
N GLN A 23 -3.75 24.36 7.18
CA GLN A 23 -4.46 23.08 7.18
C GLN A 23 -4.14 22.34 5.90
N THR A 24 -3.13 21.46 5.94
CA THR A 24 -3.08 20.10 5.34
C THR A 24 -1.61 19.64 5.29
N SER A 25 -0.98 19.45 6.45
CA SER A 25 0.32 18.78 6.55
C SER A 25 0.31 17.64 7.57
N VAL A 26 -0.88 17.09 7.87
CA VAL A 26 -1.05 15.92 8.78
C VAL A 26 -1.91 14.83 8.14
N ALA A 27 -2.02 14.80 6.81
CA ALA A 27 -2.87 13.85 6.08
C ALA A 27 -2.10 13.04 5.02
N ASN A 28 -0.80 12.78 5.23
CA ASN A 28 -0.02 11.99 4.26
C ASN A 28 1.09 11.10 4.84
N GLU A 29 1.06 10.75 6.13
CA GLU A 29 1.97 9.71 6.66
C GLU A 29 1.38 8.30 6.55
N MET A 30 0.06 8.16 6.39
CA MET A 30 -0.63 6.86 6.36
C MET A 30 -0.51 6.08 5.05
N GLN A 31 0.12 6.64 3.99
CA GLN A 31 0.12 6.00 2.66
C GLN A 31 1.42 5.27 2.30
N ASN A 32 2.49 5.41 3.09
CA ASN A 32 3.82 4.92 2.70
C ASN A 32 4.54 4.02 3.71
N THR A 33 3.88 3.54 4.76
CA THR A 33 4.48 2.53 5.64
C THR A 33 4.36 1.14 5.02
N PHE A 34 5.43 0.35 5.10
CA PHE A 34 5.40 -1.05 4.66
C PHE A 34 4.56 -1.91 5.60
N ILE A 35 4.46 -1.51 6.87
CA ILE A 35 3.80 -2.24 7.94
C ILE A 35 2.77 -1.33 8.61
N GLU A 36 1.51 -1.77 8.66
CA GLU A 36 0.47 -1.21 9.52
C GLU A 36 0.17 -2.21 10.65
N ASP A 37 0.58 -1.89 11.88
CA ASP A 37 0.38 -2.77 13.04
C ASP A 37 -0.42 -2.04 14.12
N LYS A 38 -1.73 -2.32 14.19
CA LYS A 38 -2.68 -1.56 15.02
C LYS A 38 -2.59 -1.86 16.52
N LYS A 39 -1.86 -2.89 16.91
CA LYS A 39 -1.81 -3.38 18.31
C LYS A 39 -0.39 -3.47 18.85
N ASP A 40 0.59 -2.92 18.13
CA ASP A 40 2.00 -3.03 18.47
C ASP A 40 2.43 -4.47 18.72
N CYS A 41 1.94 -5.39 17.87
CA CYS A 41 2.38 -6.78 17.83
C CYS A 41 3.86 -6.91 17.46
N PHE A 42 4.42 -5.90 16.80
CA PHE A 42 5.85 -5.74 16.59
C PHE A 42 6.39 -4.55 17.39
N THR A 43 7.53 -4.76 18.04
CA THR A 43 8.38 -3.69 18.53
C THR A 43 8.95 -2.86 17.38
N SER A 44 9.44 -1.65 17.66
CA SER A 44 10.07 -0.80 16.65
C SER A 44 11.26 -1.47 15.96
N SER A 45 12.07 -2.24 16.71
CA SER A 45 13.21 -2.98 16.16
C SER A 45 12.78 -4.11 15.21
N GLU A 46 11.68 -4.80 15.51
CA GLU A 46 11.14 -5.85 14.65
C GLU A 46 10.55 -5.26 13.37
N LYS A 47 9.80 -4.15 13.48
CA LYS A 47 9.30 -3.41 12.31
C LYS A 47 10.46 -3.00 11.40
N GLU A 48 11.51 -2.41 11.97
CA GLU A 48 12.71 -2.01 11.22
C GLU A 48 13.40 -3.20 10.55
N ALA A 49 13.54 -4.34 11.25
CA ALA A 49 14.13 -5.55 10.68
C ALA A 49 13.32 -6.07 9.47
N ILE A 50 11.99 -6.15 9.60
CA ILE A 50 11.09 -6.56 8.52
C ILE A 50 11.18 -5.59 7.34
N GLU A 51 11.13 -4.28 7.59
CA GLU A 51 11.23 -3.26 6.55
C GLU A 51 12.57 -3.30 5.80
N ASN A 52 13.67 -3.50 6.54
CA ASN A 52 15.00 -3.60 5.96
C ASN A 52 15.14 -4.83 5.05
N GLU A 53 14.48 -5.94 5.39
CA GLU A 53 14.42 -7.10 4.49
C GLU A 53 13.54 -6.82 3.27
N ILE A 54 12.35 -6.25 3.44
CA ILE A 54 11.45 -5.91 2.32
C ILE A 54 12.12 -4.99 1.30
N LYS A 55 12.85 -3.97 1.75
CA LYS A 55 13.54 -3.00 0.86
C LYS A 55 14.59 -3.67 -0.06
N LYS A 56 15.15 -4.82 0.36
CA LYS A 56 16.11 -5.60 -0.44
C LYS A 56 15.43 -6.38 -1.55
N LEU A 57 14.14 -6.70 -1.41
CA LEU A 57 13.39 -7.50 -2.36
C LEU A 57 12.97 -6.65 -3.59
N PRO A 58 12.74 -7.27 -4.75
CA PRO A 58 12.27 -6.59 -5.94
C PRO A 58 10.77 -6.31 -5.93
N GLU A 59 9.97 -7.06 -5.16
CA GLU A 59 8.53 -6.85 -5.10
C GLU A 59 8.10 -5.77 -4.10
N ASN A 60 6.93 -5.19 -4.35
CA ASN A 60 6.30 -4.25 -3.45
C ASN A 60 5.48 -5.00 -2.40
N TYR A 61 5.89 -4.94 -1.13
CA TYR A 61 5.13 -5.53 -0.04
C TYR A 61 4.38 -4.50 0.79
N ARG A 62 3.21 -4.90 1.28
CA ARG A 62 2.45 -4.24 2.33
C ARG A 62 2.04 -5.29 3.35
N ILE A 63 2.27 -5.03 4.62
CA ILE A 63 1.93 -5.93 5.72
C ILE A 63 0.96 -5.20 6.63
N ILE A 64 -0.17 -5.83 6.91
CA ILE A 64 -1.18 -5.30 7.81
C ILE A 64 -1.42 -6.31 8.91
N VAL A 65 -1.24 -5.89 10.16
CA VAL A 65 -1.48 -6.69 11.35
C VAL A 65 -2.65 -6.10 12.11
N ILE A 66 -3.69 -6.92 12.28
CA ILE A 66 -4.91 -6.57 13.00
C ILE A 66 -5.23 -7.64 14.04
N PRO A 67 -5.88 -7.26 15.16
CA PRO A 67 -6.22 -8.21 16.21
C PRO A 67 -7.22 -9.26 15.73
N SER A 68 -8.37 -8.81 15.23
CA SER A 68 -9.47 -9.67 14.80
C SER A 68 -10.20 -9.05 13.62
N ILE A 69 -10.96 -9.92 12.95
CA ILE A 69 -11.88 -9.53 11.89
C ILE A 69 -13.27 -10.09 12.16
N HIS A 70 -14.28 -9.38 11.69
CA HIS A 70 -15.65 -9.88 11.61
C HIS A 70 -16.00 -10.08 10.13
N GLY A 71 -16.16 -11.33 9.71
CA GLY A 71 -16.45 -11.68 8.33
C GLY A 71 -15.40 -12.61 7.71
N ASP A 72 -15.46 -12.75 6.40
CA ASP A 72 -14.53 -13.56 5.64
C ASP A 72 -13.20 -12.83 5.39
N LEU A 73 -12.08 -13.54 5.55
CA LEU A 73 -10.74 -12.95 5.45
C LEU A 73 -10.37 -12.60 4.00
N ASP A 74 -10.83 -13.38 3.01
CA ASP A 74 -10.56 -13.12 1.59
C ASP A 74 -11.31 -11.87 1.14
N GLU A 75 -12.61 -11.77 1.47
CA GLU A 75 -13.43 -10.59 1.17
C GLU A 75 -12.84 -9.31 1.78
N ILE A 76 -12.46 -9.36 3.06
CA ILE A 76 -11.87 -8.21 3.77
C ILE A 76 -10.51 -7.85 3.16
N GLY A 77 -9.65 -8.82 2.88
CA GLY A 77 -8.34 -8.57 2.28
C GLY A 77 -8.43 -7.91 0.91
N ARG A 78 -9.34 -8.39 0.04
CA ARG A 78 -9.63 -7.75 -1.26
C ARG A 78 -10.19 -6.35 -1.09
N ALA A 79 -11.14 -6.16 -0.16
CA ALA A 79 -11.69 -4.85 0.13
C ALA A 79 -10.61 -3.86 0.59
N ILE A 80 -9.67 -4.28 1.44
CA ILE A 80 -8.53 -3.46 1.86
C ILE A 80 -7.66 -3.09 0.65
N PHE A 81 -7.33 -4.07 -0.21
CA PHE A 81 -6.52 -3.83 -1.40
C PHE A 81 -7.14 -2.75 -2.31
N THR A 82 -8.45 -2.84 -2.56
CA THR A 82 -9.20 -1.89 -3.38
C THR A 82 -9.37 -0.53 -2.70
N GLN A 83 -9.80 -0.50 -1.44
CA GLN A 83 -10.05 0.74 -0.70
C GLN A 83 -8.78 1.58 -0.51
N ARG A 84 -7.65 0.91 -0.28
CA ARG A 84 -6.33 1.55 -0.13
C ARG A 84 -5.66 1.86 -1.48
N LYS A 85 -6.30 1.50 -2.60
CA LYS A 85 -5.79 1.69 -3.97
C LYS A 85 -4.36 1.16 -4.12
N LEU A 86 -4.10 -0.05 -3.58
CA LEU A 86 -2.80 -0.67 -3.71
C LEU A 86 -2.49 -0.94 -5.19
N SER A 87 -1.22 -0.78 -5.56
CA SER A 87 -0.78 -1.02 -6.95
C SER A 87 -0.98 -2.49 -7.31
N GLN A 88 -1.27 -2.76 -8.59
CA GLN A 88 -1.44 -4.12 -9.10
C GLN A 88 -0.20 -5.01 -8.94
N ASP A 89 0.97 -4.40 -8.74
CA ASP A 89 2.22 -5.10 -8.45
C ASP A 89 2.56 -5.22 -6.95
N THR A 90 1.61 -4.90 -6.07
CA THR A 90 1.76 -5.04 -4.62
C THR A 90 1.34 -6.42 -4.14
N ILE A 91 2.08 -6.97 -3.19
CA ILE A 91 1.74 -8.15 -2.38
C ILE A 91 1.32 -7.64 -1.00
N LEU A 92 0.05 -7.82 -0.67
CA LEU A 92 -0.51 -7.50 0.64
C LEU A 92 -0.51 -8.76 1.50
N ILE A 93 0.11 -8.71 2.67
CA ILE A 93 0.05 -9.76 3.69
C ILE A 93 -0.82 -9.25 4.83
N LEU A 94 -1.91 -9.96 5.13
CA LEU A 94 -2.84 -9.64 6.20
C LEU A 94 -2.71 -10.69 7.32
N ILE A 95 -2.31 -10.24 8.50
CA ILE A 95 -2.12 -11.07 9.70
C ILE A 95 -3.20 -10.71 10.71
N VAL A 96 -3.98 -11.71 11.12
CA VAL A 96 -5.04 -11.58 12.13
C VAL A 96 -4.62 -12.35 13.38
N THR A 97 -4.19 -11.64 14.42
CA THR A 97 -3.44 -12.24 15.53
C THR A 97 -4.30 -13.03 16.52
N GLU A 98 -5.49 -12.55 16.88
CA GLU A 98 -6.40 -13.24 17.81
C GLU A 98 -6.97 -14.52 17.18
N ASN A 99 -7.29 -14.48 15.89
CA ASN A 99 -7.78 -15.64 15.15
C ASN A 99 -6.65 -16.56 14.63
N LYS A 100 -5.38 -16.16 14.80
CA LYS A 100 -4.19 -16.86 14.28
C LYS A 100 -4.30 -17.19 12.79
N LYS A 101 -4.83 -16.24 12.01
CA LYS A 101 -4.97 -16.37 10.55
C LYS A 101 -3.99 -15.45 9.85
N ILE A 102 -3.55 -15.88 8.68
CA ILE A 102 -2.74 -15.09 7.77
C ILE A 102 -3.22 -15.37 6.35
N MET A 103 -3.24 -14.36 5.51
CA MET A 103 -3.53 -14.50 4.09
C MET A 103 -2.75 -13.45 3.30
N ALA A 104 -2.35 -13.79 2.08
CA ALA A 104 -1.71 -12.84 1.19
C ALA A 104 -2.51 -12.66 -0.10
N PHE A 105 -2.47 -11.44 -0.62
CA PHE A 105 -3.24 -10.96 -1.75
C PHE A 105 -2.32 -10.21 -2.70
N THR A 106 -2.70 -10.14 -3.96
CA THR A 106 -2.04 -9.31 -4.96
C THR A 106 -3.04 -8.79 -5.96
N GLY A 107 -2.62 -7.88 -6.83
CA GLY A 107 -3.46 -7.36 -7.90
C GLY A 107 -3.85 -8.45 -8.90
N GLU A 108 -4.97 -8.27 -9.58
CA GLU A 108 -5.52 -9.25 -10.54
C GLU A 108 -4.51 -9.63 -11.62
N VAL A 109 -3.69 -8.67 -12.06
CA VAL A 109 -2.64 -8.90 -13.06
C VAL A 109 -1.61 -9.93 -12.59
N LEU A 110 -1.14 -9.84 -11.34
CA LEU A 110 -0.18 -10.79 -10.79
C LEU A 110 -0.85 -12.12 -10.42
N ALA A 111 -2.09 -12.08 -9.93
CA ALA A 111 -2.87 -13.27 -9.62
C ALA A 111 -3.09 -14.15 -10.86
N ASN A 112 -3.48 -13.55 -11.98
CA ASN A 112 -3.67 -14.24 -13.26
C ASN A 112 -2.37 -14.79 -13.86
N LYS A 113 -1.22 -14.26 -13.41
CA LYS A 113 0.10 -14.73 -13.82
C LYS A 113 0.70 -15.82 -12.92
N GLY A 114 -0.01 -16.22 -11.86
CA GLY A 114 0.36 -17.35 -11.01
C GLY A 114 0.53 -17.01 -9.53
N LEU A 115 0.55 -15.73 -9.14
CA LEU A 115 0.59 -15.31 -7.72
C LEU A 115 -0.84 -15.29 -7.15
N ASN A 116 -1.52 -16.43 -7.22
CA ASN A 116 -2.89 -16.57 -6.73
C ASN A 116 -2.93 -17.11 -5.29
N SER A 117 -4.14 -17.27 -4.73
CA SER A 117 -4.33 -17.74 -3.36
C SER A 117 -3.69 -19.11 -3.09
N SER A 118 -3.64 -20.00 -4.08
CA SER A 118 -2.99 -21.32 -3.93
C SER A 118 -1.46 -21.21 -3.81
N PHE A 119 -0.86 -20.31 -4.61
CA PHE A 119 0.57 -19.98 -4.48
C PHE A 119 0.85 -19.45 -3.07
N PHE A 120 0.15 -18.40 -2.64
CA PHE A 120 0.42 -17.79 -1.33
C PHE A 120 0.12 -18.72 -0.15
N GLN A 121 -0.91 -19.56 -0.24
CA GLN A 121 -1.19 -20.55 0.80
C GLN A 121 -0.02 -21.54 0.96
N ARG A 122 0.55 -22.01 -0.16
CA ARG A 122 1.74 -22.85 -0.14
C ARG A 122 2.94 -22.12 0.51
N GLU A 123 3.18 -20.87 0.15
CA GLU A 123 4.29 -20.08 0.72
C GLU A 123 4.13 -19.88 2.23
N ILE A 124 2.90 -19.61 2.70
CA ILE A 124 2.58 -19.51 4.13
C ILE A 124 2.87 -20.83 4.86
N GLU A 125 2.44 -21.96 4.30
CA GLU A 125 2.66 -23.27 4.91
C GLU A 125 4.14 -23.67 4.96
N LEU A 126 4.91 -23.32 3.93
CA LEU A 126 6.33 -23.64 3.83
C LEU A 126 7.21 -22.74 4.71
N TYR A 127 6.94 -21.44 4.77
CA TYR A 127 7.87 -20.47 5.36
C TYR A 127 7.34 -19.79 6.62
N PHE A 128 6.03 -19.57 6.76
CA PHE A 128 5.48 -18.84 7.90
C PHE A 128 5.09 -19.76 9.06
N VAL A 129 4.33 -20.81 8.77
CA VAL A 129 3.78 -21.75 9.78
C VAL A 129 4.85 -22.44 10.63
N PRO A 130 5.97 -22.97 10.08
CA PRO A 130 7.02 -23.54 10.93
C PRO A 130 7.68 -22.46 11.80
N SER A 131 7.95 -21.29 11.21
CA SER A 131 8.79 -20.26 11.80
C SER A 131 8.09 -19.47 12.90
N VAL A 132 6.77 -19.28 12.80
CA VAL A 132 6.01 -18.58 13.86
C VAL A 132 6.01 -19.36 15.17
N LYS A 133 6.11 -20.69 15.11
CA LYS A 133 6.19 -21.54 16.30
C LYS A 133 7.58 -21.55 16.94
N GLU A 134 8.63 -21.48 16.12
CA GLU A 134 10.02 -21.62 16.57
C GLU A 134 10.67 -20.27 16.92
N LYS A 135 10.39 -19.22 16.14
CA LYS A 135 11.16 -17.97 16.15
C LYS A 135 10.32 -16.75 16.50
N GLY A 136 9.00 -16.85 16.44
CA GLY A 136 8.07 -15.75 16.69
C GLY A 136 7.56 -15.08 15.41
N LEU A 137 6.67 -14.11 15.59
CA LEU A 137 5.91 -13.51 14.49
C LEU A 137 6.78 -12.68 13.54
N SER A 138 7.74 -11.91 14.08
CA SER A 138 8.60 -11.03 13.29
C SER A 138 9.45 -11.84 12.31
N GLU A 139 10.20 -12.81 12.82
CA GLU A 139 11.07 -13.69 12.05
C GLU A 139 10.27 -14.52 11.05
N ALA A 140 9.10 -15.04 11.43
CA ALA A 140 8.22 -15.75 10.50
C ALA A 140 7.75 -14.86 9.35
N THR A 141 7.48 -13.58 9.62
CA THR A 141 7.10 -12.61 8.59
C THR A 141 8.25 -12.35 7.63
N ILE A 142 9.48 -12.20 8.16
CA ILE A 142 10.70 -12.06 7.35
C ILE A 142 10.91 -13.30 6.48
N GLU A 143 10.78 -14.50 7.04
CA GLU A 143 10.95 -15.73 6.29
C GLU A 143 9.89 -15.90 5.20
N LEU A 144 8.66 -15.50 5.47
CA LEU A 144 7.59 -15.50 4.47
C LEU A 144 7.90 -14.57 3.30
N VAL A 145 8.28 -13.30 3.54
CA VAL A 145 8.56 -12.37 2.42
C VAL A 145 9.77 -12.83 1.59
N LYS A 146 10.77 -13.43 2.23
CA LYS A 146 11.94 -14.01 1.54
C LYS A 146 11.58 -15.26 0.76
N GLY A 147 10.74 -16.12 1.33
CA GLY A 147 10.22 -17.32 0.69
C GLY A 147 9.41 -16.99 -0.56
N ILE A 148 8.45 -16.07 -0.44
CA ILE A 148 7.68 -15.56 -1.56
C ILE A 148 8.60 -15.01 -2.65
N SER A 149 9.52 -14.10 -2.32
CA SER A 149 10.42 -13.51 -3.31
C SER A 149 11.32 -14.53 -4.01
N LYS A 150 11.78 -15.55 -3.27
CA LYS A 150 12.59 -16.65 -3.82
C LYS A 150 11.80 -17.51 -4.80
N ASP A 151 10.53 -17.78 -4.49
CA ASP A 151 9.72 -18.75 -5.22
C ASP A 151 8.76 -18.09 -6.24
N ILE A 152 8.76 -16.75 -6.34
CA ILE A 152 8.10 -16.02 -7.42
C ILE A 152 8.71 -16.44 -8.76
N PRO A 153 7.87 -16.78 -9.76
CA PRO A 153 8.37 -17.12 -11.08
C PRO A 153 9.20 -15.96 -11.69
N GLN A 154 10.42 -16.27 -12.15
CA GLN A 154 11.39 -15.28 -12.62
C GLN A 154 10.85 -14.35 -13.73
N PHE A 155 9.90 -14.81 -14.55
CA PHE A 155 9.27 -14.00 -15.59
C PHE A 155 8.34 -12.89 -15.06
N LEU A 156 8.07 -12.85 -13.74
CA LEU A 156 7.24 -11.86 -13.06
C LEU A 156 8.04 -10.86 -12.26
N VAL A 157 9.31 -11.13 -12.02
CA VAL A 157 10.21 -10.20 -11.38
C VAL A 157 10.47 -9.06 -12.36
N LYS A 158 9.91 -7.88 -12.09
CA LYS A 158 10.34 -6.67 -12.79
C LYS A 158 11.77 -6.39 -12.37
N ASP A 159 12.71 -6.47 -13.31
CA ASP A 159 14.02 -5.87 -13.10
C ASP A 159 13.82 -4.41 -12.70
N LYS A 160 14.43 -3.97 -11.58
CA LYS A 160 14.35 -2.58 -11.09
C LYS A 160 14.83 -1.53 -12.11
N ASN A 161 15.40 -1.97 -13.25
CA ASN A 161 15.88 -1.17 -14.36
C ASN A 161 15.08 -1.33 -15.68
N SER A 162 13.95 -2.04 -15.68
CA SER A 162 13.15 -2.15 -16.91
C SER A 162 12.47 -0.83 -17.26
N PRO A 163 12.57 -0.34 -18.51
CA PRO A 163 11.99 0.93 -18.94
C PRO A 163 10.48 0.94 -18.68
N LYS A 164 9.97 2.05 -18.12
CA LYS A 164 8.55 2.29 -17.93
C LYS A 164 7.82 2.04 -19.25
N ILE A 165 6.83 1.16 -19.21
CA ILE A 165 5.87 1.01 -20.31
C ILE A 165 5.20 2.40 -20.44
N PRO A 166 5.26 3.05 -21.62
CA PRO A 166 4.60 4.33 -21.81
C PRO A 166 3.10 4.17 -21.62
N ASP A 167 2.49 5.12 -20.93
CA ASP A 167 1.04 5.17 -20.76
C ASP A 167 0.37 5.21 -22.14
N VAL A 168 -0.72 4.45 -22.28
CA VAL A 168 -1.56 4.46 -23.48
C VAL A 168 -2.00 5.91 -23.72
N PRO A 169 -1.82 6.48 -24.92
CA PRO A 169 -2.21 7.85 -25.17
C PRO A 169 -3.72 8.00 -24.92
N GLU A 170 -4.04 8.98 -24.08
CA GLU A 170 -5.39 9.45 -23.82
C GLU A 170 -6.03 9.79 -25.18
N ASN A 171 -7.21 9.22 -25.45
CA ASN A 171 -7.94 9.45 -26.68
C ASN A 171 -8.04 10.95 -26.93
N VAL A 172 -7.42 11.41 -28.03
CA VAL A 172 -7.63 12.75 -28.55
C VAL A 172 -9.04 12.75 -29.12
N ASP A 173 -10.00 13.28 -28.36
CA ASP A 173 -11.33 13.56 -28.88
C ASP A 173 -11.20 14.43 -30.13
N ALA A 174 -11.66 13.85 -31.24
CA ALA A 174 -11.64 14.43 -32.55
C ALA A 174 -12.44 15.73 -32.57
N SER A 175 -11.73 16.86 -32.61
CA SER A 175 -12.25 18.09 -33.17
C SER A 175 -11.78 18.17 -34.61
N ASP A 176 -12.63 17.88 -35.59
CA ASP A 176 -12.83 18.84 -36.70
C ASP A 176 -14.02 18.54 -37.62
N ASN A 177 -14.61 19.65 -38.07
CA ASN A 177 -15.37 19.87 -39.31
C ASN A 177 -16.82 19.37 -39.47
N GLU A 178 -17.77 20.28 -39.20
CA GLU A 178 -18.83 20.56 -40.18
C GLU A 178 -18.78 22.05 -40.59
N LYS A 179 -18.27 22.28 -41.80
CA LYS A 179 -18.69 23.39 -42.67
C LYS A 179 -19.63 22.79 -43.72
N GLY A 180 -20.85 23.28 -43.75
CA GLY A 180 -21.87 23.07 -44.79
C GLY A 180 -22.93 24.14 -44.68
#